data_AF-A0A519V1T1-F1
#
_entry.id   AF-A0A519V1T1-F1
#
_cell.length_a   1.000
_cell.length_b   1.000
_cell.length_c   1.000
_cell.angle_alpha   90.00
_cell.angle_beta   90.00
_cell.angle_gamma   90.00
#
_symmetry.space_group_name_H-M   'P 1'
#
loop_
_entity.id
_entity.type
_entity.pdbx_description
1 polymer ?
#
loop_
_entity_poly.entity_id
_entity_poly.type
_entity_poly.pdbx_seq_one_letter_code
_entity_poly.pdbx_strand_id
1 'polypeptide(L)'
;MSKNAPTSPANKSSLIKIFLIIGLSLLLIGEGYFGIQLHELSERQEHLKKDFADMNNINLGLFSVDQWHDKVEHIIKHQVRDLNITAEEKRALQKEIEGVIIALINKAEALVTKPEKKSIRGKLVKFAVKNFVNVDTIKKQVPGIARNIIRKIDNPNNKKQLSKMALKELDEFEQSDVIDSILTANAVATSKVYKKYKVESNEELNKKIQAELKHIETATSTYCSAMLICIVVVLTLWWLFRKQKAIHATLFIMSLLFAFILLG
;
A
#
# COMPACT_ATOMS: atom_id res chain seq x y z
N MET A 1 20.64 72.52 20.84
CA MET A 1 19.54 72.26 19.87
C MET A 1 20.18 71.73 18.58
N SER A 2 20.34 70.42 18.44
CA SER A 2 20.89 69.81 17.20
C SER A 2 19.80 68.98 16.54
N LYS A 3 19.58 69.24 15.25
CA LYS A 3 18.47 68.75 14.44
C LYS A 3 18.62 67.25 14.16
N ASN A 4 17.60 66.48 14.51
CA ASN A 4 17.46 65.09 14.08
C ASN A 4 17.32 65.03 12.54
N ALA A 5 18.23 64.33 11.87
CA ALA A 5 18.16 64.07 10.44
C ALA A 5 16.97 63.14 10.12
N PRO A 6 16.20 63.40 9.04
CA PRO A 6 15.11 62.51 8.66
C PRO A 6 15.68 61.22 8.07
N THR A 7 15.47 60.10 8.75
CA THR A 7 15.77 58.77 8.19
C THR A 7 14.93 58.56 6.93
N SER A 8 15.59 58.53 5.77
CA SER A 8 14.94 58.37 4.46
C SER A 8 14.16 57.05 4.37
N PRO A 9 12.89 57.06 3.89
CA PRO A 9 12.04 55.86 3.80
C PRO A 9 12.58 54.78 2.85
N ALA A 10 13.51 55.13 1.95
CA ALA A 10 14.13 54.19 1.02
C ALA A 10 15.00 53.14 1.73
N ASN A 11 15.71 53.51 2.79
CA ASN A 11 16.64 52.61 3.50
C ASN A 11 15.88 51.55 4.32
N LYS A 12 14.72 51.91 4.87
CA LYS A 12 13.87 51.01 5.68
C LYS A 12 13.27 49.87 4.84
N SER A 13 12.90 50.14 3.58
CA SER A 13 12.37 49.15 2.64
C SER A 13 13.43 48.13 2.20
N SER A 14 14.66 48.57 1.93
CA SER A 14 15.76 47.66 1.58
C SER A 14 16.17 46.74 2.72
N LEU A 15 16.19 47.23 3.96
CA LEU A 15 16.50 46.40 5.13
C LEU A 15 15.44 45.30 5.33
N ILE A 16 14.15 45.62 5.19
CA ILE A 16 13.05 44.63 5.30
C ILE A 16 13.21 43.52 4.25
N LYS A 17 13.60 43.88 3.01
CA LYS A 17 13.84 42.90 1.95
C LYS A 17 15.00 41.96 2.27
N ILE A 18 16.10 42.47 2.82
CA ILE A 18 17.27 41.65 3.18
C ILE A 18 16.90 40.66 4.29
N PHE A 19 16.23 41.11 5.34
CA PHE A 19 15.75 40.21 6.41
C PHE A 19 14.79 39.15 5.89
N LEU A 20 13.88 39.52 4.98
CA LEU A 20 12.93 38.60 4.37
C LEU A 20 13.63 37.55 3.51
N ILE A 21 14.62 37.94 2.70
CA ILE A 21 15.42 37.00 1.90
C ILE A 21 16.19 36.04 2.80
N ILE A 22 16.87 36.53 3.84
CA ILE A 22 17.62 35.68 4.77
C ILE A 22 16.69 34.67 5.46
N GLY A 23 15.52 35.13 5.94
CA GLY A 23 14.53 34.26 6.58
C GLY A 23 13.99 33.18 5.64
N LEU A 24 13.62 33.55 4.41
CA LEU A 24 13.14 32.60 3.40
C LEU A 24 14.23 31.61 2.96
N SER A 25 15.48 32.06 2.83
CA SER A 25 16.60 31.17 2.48
C SER A 25 16.88 30.14 3.58
N LEU A 26 16.85 30.53 4.85
CA LEU A 26 16.98 29.59 5.97
C LEU A 26 15.83 28.57 5.98
N LEU A 27 14.62 29.03 5.70
CA LEU A 27 13.43 28.18 5.66
C LEU A 27 13.48 27.19 4.48
N LEU A 28 14.06 27.61 3.35
CA LEU A 28 14.24 26.79 2.15
C LEU A 28 15.31 25.71 2.36
N ILE A 29 16.41 26.04 3.04
CA ILE A 29 17.41 25.04 3.46
C ILE A 29 16.79 24.01 4.40
N GLY A 30 15.99 24.45 5.37
CA GLY A 30 15.27 23.56 6.28
C GLY A 30 14.30 22.63 5.57
N GLU A 31 13.52 23.15 4.61
CA GLU A 31 12.61 22.34 3.80
C GLU A 31 13.36 21.32 2.94
N GLY A 32 14.46 21.71 2.29
CA GLY A 32 15.30 20.77 1.54
C GLY A 32 15.85 19.63 2.42
N TYR A 33 16.30 19.95 3.64
CA TYR A 33 16.72 18.93 4.61
C TYR A 33 15.57 17.98 4.98
N PHE A 34 14.37 18.50 5.24
CA PHE A 34 13.21 17.66 5.54
C PHE A 34 12.79 16.79 4.36
N GLY A 35 12.89 17.30 3.13
CA GLY A 35 12.63 16.55 1.91
C GLY A 35 13.57 15.35 1.76
N ILE A 36 14.88 15.57 1.93
CA ILE A 36 15.89 14.50 1.87
C ILE A 36 15.60 13.43 2.94
N GLN A 37 15.33 13.84 4.18
CA GLN A 37 15.03 12.89 5.26
C GLN A 37 13.74 12.13 5.02
N LEU A 38 12.72 12.78 4.47
CA LEU A 38 11.45 12.14 4.12
C LEU A 38 11.64 11.09 3.01
N HIS A 39 12.51 11.39 2.04
CA HIS A 39 12.84 10.45 0.96
C HIS A 39 13.55 9.20 1.51
N GLU A 40 14.59 9.38 2.32
CA GLU A 40 15.31 8.25 2.95
C GLU A 40 14.38 7.40 3.82
N LEU A 41 13.51 8.02 4.60
CA LEU A 41 12.52 7.32 5.42
C LEU A 41 11.53 6.54 4.56
N SER A 42 11.12 7.09 3.41
CA SER A 42 10.19 6.44 2.48
C SER A 42 10.80 5.21 1.83
N GLU A 43 12.06 5.31 1.34
CA GLU A 43 12.78 4.15 0.80
C GLU A 43 12.95 3.05 1.85
N ARG A 44 13.35 3.41 3.08
CA ARG A 44 13.47 2.43 4.17
C ARG A 44 12.14 1.77 4.48
N GLN A 45 11.05 2.53 4.49
CA GLN A 45 9.71 2.00 4.71
C GLN A 45 9.30 1.01 3.60
N GLU A 46 9.60 1.33 2.34
CA GLU A 46 9.32 0.47 1.20
C GLU A 46 10.08 -0.84 1.30
N HIS A 47 11.39 -0.78 1.56
CA HIS A 47 12.22 -1.97 1.74
C HIS A 47 11.75 -2.84 2.91
N LEU A 48 11.39 -2.25 4.06
CA LEU A 48 10.85 -2.98 5.20
C LEU A 48 9.52 -3.68 4.87
N LYS A 49 8.61 -2.99 4.18
CA LYS A 49 7.31 -3.56 3.78
C LYS A 49 7.47 -4.66 2.74
N LYS A 50 8.41 -4.49 1.80
CA LYS A 50 8.77 -5.49 0.78
C LYS A 50 9.30 -6.76 1.46
N ASP A 51 10.33 -6.63 2.29
CA ASP A 51 10.94 -7.77 2.99
C ASP A 51 9.93 -8.48 3.90
N PHE A 52 9.06 -7.74 4.57
CA PHE A 52 7.97 -8.30 5.37
C PHE A 52 6.96 -9.08 4.53
N ALA A 53 6.52 -8.52 3.39
CA ALA A 53 5.58 -9.17 2.50
C ALA A 53 6.18 -10.45 1.90
N ASP A 54 7.43 -10.39 1.45
CA ASP A 54 8.14 -11.53 0.87
C ASP A 54 8.30 -12.65 1.93
N MET A 55 8.67 -12.31 3.18
CA MET A 55 8.80 -13.27 4.27
C MET A 55 7.47 -13.86 4.76
N ASN A 56 6.41 -13.07 4.82
CA ASN A 56 5.09 -13.57 5.18
C ASN A 56 4.52 -14.45 4.06
N ASN A 57 4.79 -14.14 2.80
CA ASN A 57 4.38 -14.96 1.67
C ASN A 57 5.06 -16.35 1.68
N ILE A 58 6.35 -16.39 2.04
CA ILE A 58 7.11 -17.64 2.23
C ILE A 58 6.59 -18.42 3.46
N ASN A 59 6.37 -17.76 4.61
CA ASN A 59 6.00 -18.44 5.86
C ASN A 59 4.52 -18.81 6.00
N LEU A 60 3.58 -18.00 5.50
CA LEU A 60 2.14 -18.20 5.67
C LEU A 60 1.50 -19.05 4.56
N GLY A 61 2.29 -19.72 3.72
CA GLY A 61 1.79 -20.83 2.92
C GLY A 61 1.13 -20.49 1.59
N LEU A 62 1.58 -19.44 0.90
CA LEU A 62 1.33 -19.32 -0.55
C LEU A 62 2.39 -20.08 -1.38
N PHE A 63 3.49 -20.51 -0.75
CA PHE A 63 4.60 -21.26 -1.38
C PHE A 63 5.23 -22.36 -0.51
N SER A 64 4.55 -22.86 0.54
CA SER A 64 5.02 -24.10 1.21
C SER A 64 4.62 -25.29 0.34
N VAL A 65 5.44 -25.57 -0.66
CA VAL A 65 5.23 -26.63 -1.66
C VAL A 65 5.01 -27.96 -0.96
N ASP A 66 5.80 -28.30 0.06
CA ASP A 66 5.65 -29.54 0.84
C ASP A 66 4.28 -29.69 1.50
N GLN A 67 3.75 -28.63 2.14
CA GLN A 67 2.47 -28.71 2.84
C GLN A 67 1.27 -28.78 1.90
N TRP A 68 1.38 -28.22 0.70
CA TRP A 68 0.33 -28.25 -0.31
C TRP A 68 0.38 -29.53 -1.13
N HIS A 69 1.59 -29.99 -1.49
CA HIS A 69 1.83 -31.21 -2.25
C HIS A 69 1.21 -32.43 -1.56
N ASP A 70 1.62 -32.75 -0.33
CA ASP A 70 1.14 -33.94 0.40
C ASP A 70 -0.38 -33.92 0.60
N LYS A 71 -0.96 -32.74 0.88
CA LYS A 71 -2.39 -32.58 1.12
C LYS A 71 -3.22 -32.68 -0.15
N VAL A 72 -2.73 -32.14 -1.27
CA VAL A 72 -3.47 -32.07 -2.53
C VAL A 72 -3.28 -33.34 -3.36
N GLU A 73 -2.10 -33.94 -3.34
CA GLU A 73 -1.83 -35.25 -3.96
C GLU A 73 -2.77 -36.33 -3.38
N HIS A 74 -2.91 -36.38 -2.05
CA HIS A 74 -3.78 -37.34 -1.37
C HIS A 74 -5.26 -37.17 -1.75
N ILE A 75 -5.73 -35.93 -1.88
CA ILE A 75 -7.11 -35.61 -2.27
C ILE A 75 -7.35 -35.96 -3.75
N ILE A 76 -6.42 -35.60 -4.63
CA ILE A 76 -6.54 -35.77 -6.09
C ILE A 76 -6.41 -37.25 -6.50
N LYS A 77 -5.44 -37.99 -5.97
CA LYS A 77 -5.23 -39.41 -6.32
C LYS A 77 -6.43 -40.30 -5.93
N HIS A 78 -7.23 -39.90 -4.92
CA HIS A 78 -8.41 -40.66 -4.50
C HIS A 78 -9.74 -40.20 -5.13
N GLN A 79 -9.89 -38.93 -5.52
CA GLN A 79 -11.20 -38.40 -5.98
C GLN A 79 -11.34 -38.25 -7.50
N VAL A 80 -10.26 -38.32 -8.28
CA VAL A 80 -10.29 -37.91 -9.70
C VAL A 80 -10.62 -39.05 -10.68
N ARG A 81 -10.52 -40.32 -10.26
CA ARG A 81 -10.80 -41.46 -11.15
C ARG A 81 -12.28 -41.55 -11.56
N ASP A 82 -13.18 -41.06 -10.69
CA ASP A 82 -14.60 -40.87 -10.96
C ASP A 82 -15.10 -39.68 -10.12
N LEU A 83 -15.07 -38.46 -10.65
CA LEU A 83 -15.65 -37.25 -10.01
C LEU A 83 -17.20 -37.37 -9.94
N ASN A 84 -17.68 -38.33 -9.17
CA ASN A 84 -19.10 -38.59 -8.98
C ASN A 84 -19.56 -37.84 -7.73
N ILE A 85 -19.59 -36.50 -7.84
CA ILE A 85 -20.00 -35.62 -6.75
C ILE A 85 -21.44 -35.97 -6.35
N THR A 86 -21.62 -36.46 -5.13
CA THR A 86 -22.93 -36.79 -4.57
C THR A 86 -23.78 -35.54 -4.36
N ALA A 87 -25.09 -35.70 -4.17
CA ALA A 87 -25.98 -34.57 -3.96
C ALA A 87 -25.64 -33.76 -2.69
N GLU A 88 -25.08 -34.41 -1.66
CA GLU A 88 -24.65 -33.77 -0.43
C GLU A 88 -23.36 -32.97 -0.63
N GLU A 89 -22.37 -33.54 -1.32
CA GLU A 89 -21.11 -32.86 -1.66
C GLU A 89 -21.35 -31.65 -2.59
N LYS A 90 -22.31 -31.76 -3.54
CA LYS A 90 -22.72 -30.62 -4.37
C LYS A 90 -23.27 -29.48 -3.52
N ARG A 91 -24.07 -29.78 -2.49
CA ARG A 91 -24.61 -28.76 -1.59
C ARG A 91 -23.53 -28.14 -0.70
N ALA A 92 -22.58 -28.95 -0.23
CA ALA A 92 -21.43 -28.46 0.54
C ALA A 92 -20.55 -27.52 -0.31
N LEU A 93 -20.17 -27.96 -1.51
CA LEU A 93 -19.40 -27.17 -2.48
C LEU A 93 -20.14 -25.89 -2.89
N GLN A 94 -21.47 -25.95 -3.01
CA GLN A 94 -22.29 -24.76 -3.30
C GLN A 94 -22.14 -23.73 -2.19
N LYS A 95 -22.26 -24.15 -0.92
CA LYS A 95 -22.11 -23.25 0.22
C LYS A 95 -20.71 -22.65 0.31
N GLU A 96 -19.67 -23.41 -0.01
CA GLU A 96 -18.30 -22.89 -0.05
C GLU A 96 -18.12 -21.85 -1.16
N ILE A 97 -18.58 -22.13 -2.38
CA ILE A 97 -18.54 -21.18 -3.50
C ILE A 97 -19.33 -19.91 -3.17
N GLU A 98 -20.53 -20.06 -2.59
CA GLU A 98 -21.33 -18.94 -2.11
C GLU A 98 -20.57 -18.12 -1.07
N GLY A 99 -19.94 -18.78 -0.09
CA GLY A 99 -19.12 -18.14 0.95
C GLY A 99 -17.94 -17.36 0.39
N VAL A 100 -17.21 -17.94 -0.57
CA VAL A 100 -16.07 -17.26 -1.24
C VAL A 100 -16.56 -16.04 -2.02
N ILE A 101 -17.63 -16.17 -2.81
CA ILE A 101 -18.17 -15.04 -3.58
C ILE A 101 -18.67 -13.93 -2.64
N ILE A 102 -19.36 -14.28 -1.54
CA ILE A 102 -19.81 -13.32 -0.53
C ILE A 102 -18.61 -12.64 0.14
N ALA A 103 -17.56 -13.39 0.48
CA ALA A 103 -16.35 -12.83 1.08
C ALA A 103 -15.64 -11.86 0.14
N LEU A 104 -15.58 -12.17 -1.17
CA LEU A 104 -15.03 -11.28 -2.19
C LEU A 104 -15.86 -10.00 -2.34
N ILE A 105 -17.19 -10.11 -2.37
CA ILE A 105 -18.10 -8.95 -2.40
C ILE A 105 -17.90 -8.09 -1.14
N ASN A 106 -17.86 -8.70 0.04
CA ASN A 106 -17.64 -7.98 1.30
C ASN A 106 -16.26 -7.30 1.34
N LYS A 107 -15.22 -7.94 0.79
CA LYS A 107 -13.88 -7.35 0.69
C LYS A 107 -13.85 -6.17 -0.27
N ALA A 108 -14.50 -6.28 -1.44
CA ALA A 108 -14.64 -5.18 -2.39
C ALA A 108 -15.45 -4.02 -1.79
N GLU A 109 -16.56 -4.32 -1.12
CA GLU A 109 -17.36 -3.36 -0.36
C GLU A 109 -16.52 -2.67 0.73
N ALA A 110 -15.72 -3.44 1.47
CA ALA A 110 -14.84 -2.90 2.49
C ALA A 110 -13.70 -2.06 1.90
N LEU A 111 -13.15 -2.38 0.73
CA LEU A 111 -12.13 -1.55 0.08
C LEU A 111 -12.69 -0.19 -0.38
N VAL A 112 -13.96 -0.17 -0.78
CA VAL A 112 -14.67 1.07 -1.16
C VAL A 112 -15.17 1.85 0.06
N THR A 113 -15.55 1.14 1.13
CA THR A 113 -16.22 1.72 2.31
C THR A 113 -15.24 2.01 3.45
N LYS A 114 -14.04 1.38 3.47
CA LYS A 114 -13.00 1.65 4.46
C LYS A 114 -12.51 3.09 4.29
N PRO A 115 -12.49 3.88 5.38
CA PRO A 115 -12.05 5.25 5.36
C PRO A 115 -10.51 5.29 5.35
N GLU A 116 -9.90 4.95 4.22
CA GLU A 116 -8.51 5.34 3.97
C GLU A 116 -8.52 6.86 3.73
N LYS A 117 -8.49 7.59 4.85
CA LYS A 117 -8.34 9.05 5.01
C LYS A 117 -9.61 9.88 4.83
N LYS A 118 -9.69 10.99 5.58
CA LYS A 118 -10.70 12.07 5.51
C LYS A 118 -10.65 12.83 4.17
N SER A 119 -10.57 12.13 3.04
CA SER A 119 -10.45 12.68 1.70
C SER A 119 -11.82 12.83 1.03
N ILE A 120 -12.03 13.97 0.36
CA ILE A 120 -13.24 14.27 -0.42
C ILE A 120 -13.47 13.21 -1.52
N ARG A 121 -12.38 12.66 -2.09
CA ARG A 121 -12.44 11.58 -3.10
C ARG A 121 -13.08 10.30 -2.55
N GLY A 122 -12.73 9.90 -1.33
CA GLY A 122 -13.33 8.73 -0.68
C GLY A 122 -14.83 8.90 -0.41
N LYS A 123 -15.26 10.13 -0.12
CA LYS A 123 -16.70 10.45 0.06
C LYS A 123 -17.47 10.38 -1.26
N LEU A 124 -16.89 10.82 -2.38
CA LEU A 124 -17.52 10.74 -3.71
C LEU A 124 -17.63 9.30 -4.21
N VAL A 125 -16.58 8.49 -4.05
CA VAL A 125 -16.61 7.06 -4.43
C VAL A 125 -17.63 6.30 -3.58
N LYS A 126 -17.66 6.55 -2.26
CA LYS A 126 -18.67 5.98 -1.36
C LYS A 126 -20.08 6.41 -1.72
N PHE A 127 -20.28 7.67 -2.10
CA PHE A 127 -21.58 8.16 -2.57
C PHE A 127 -22.01 7.49 -3.87
N ALA A 128 -21.09 7.35 -4.84
CA ALA A 128 -21.39 6.70 -6.12
C ALA A 128 -21.75 5.21 -5.92
N VAL A 129 -20.95 4.46 -5.17
CA VAL A 129 -21.23 3.04 -4.95
C VAL A 129 -22.51 2.84 -4.14
N LYS A 130 -22.77 3.64 -3.11
CA LYS A 130 -24.00 3.53 -2.31
C LYS A 130 -25.28 3.84 -3.09
N ASN A 131 -25.24 4.80 -4.03
CA ASN A 131 -26.43 5.24 -4.76
C ASN A 131 -26.64 4.52 -6.10
N PHE A 132 -25.56 4.06 -6.75
CA PHE A 132 -25.63 3.46 -8.09
C PHE A 132 -25.38 1.94 -8.10
N VAL A 133 -24.86 1.34 -7.01
CA VAL A 133 -24.60 -0.11 -6.94
C VAL A 133 -25.30 -0.71 -5.73
N ASN A 134 -26.32 -1.53 -5.98
CA ASN A 134 -27.01 -2.27 -4.91
C ASN A 134 -26.28 -3.59 -4.63
N VAL A 135 -25.31 -3.53 -3.71
CA VAL A 135 -24.49 -4.68 -3.30
C VAL A 135 -25.36 -5.83 -2.77
N ASP A 136 -26.48 -5.53 -2.09
CA ASP A 136 -27.40 -6.55 -1.59
C ASP A 136 -28.10 -7.31 -2.72
N THR A 137 -28.44 -6.62 -3.82
CA THR A 137 -28.98 -7.27 -5.02
C THR A 137 -27.96 -8.22 -5.65
N ILE A 138 -26.68 -7.85 -5.65
CA ILE A 138 -25.60 -8.72 -6.15
C ILE A 138 -25.44 -9.94 -5.22
N LYS A 139 -25.42 -9.74 -3.91
CA LYS A 139 -25.35 -10.83 -2.91
C LYS A 139 -26.53 -11.82 -3.06
N LYS A 140 -27.73 -11.32 -3.37
CA LYS A 140 -28.92 -12.17 -3.63
C LYS A 140 -28.79 -13.07 -4.86
N GLN A 141 -27.95 -12.71 -5.83
CA GLN A 141 -27.73 -13.52 -7.03
C GLN A 141 -26.67 -14.63 -6.82
N VAL A 142 -25.89 -14.55 -5.74
CA VAL A 142 -24.79 -15.49 -5.45
C VAL A 142 -25.23 -16.96 -5.46
N PRO A 143 -26.37 -17.36 -4.86
CA PRO A 143 -26.84 -18.76 -4.92
C PRO A 143 -27.17 -19.23 -6.34
N GLY A 144 -27.58 -18.32 -7.24
CA GLY A 144 -27.80 -18.63 -8.65
C GLY A 144 -26.49 -18.83 -9.42
N ILE A 145 -25.50 -17.99 -9.13
CA ILE A 145 -24.15 -18.07 -9.71
C ILE A 145 -23.46 -19.36 -9.27
N ALA A 146 -23.49 -19.68 -7.97
CA ALA A 146 -22.90 -20.90 -7.42
C ALA A 146 -23.50 -22.17 -8.04
N ARG A 147 -24.84 -22.23 -8.17
CA ARG A 147 -25.52 -23.33 -8.87
C ARG A 147 -25.09 -23.45 -10.34
N ASN A 148 -24.90 -22.33 -11.04
CA ASN A 148 -24.45 -22.34 -12.42
C ASN A 148 -23.00 -22.82 -12.58
N ILE A 149 -22.13 -22.45 -11.63
CA ILE A 149 -20.74 -22.94 -11.58
C ILE A 149 -20.74 -24.45 -11.35
N ILE A 150 -21.49 -24.94 -10.35
CA ILE A 150 -21.59 -26.39 -10.08
C ILE A 150 -22.15 -27.13 -11.28
N ARG A 151 -23.18 -26.60 -11.95
CA ARG A 151 -23.74 -27.23 -13.16
C ARG A 151 -22.72 -27.30 -14.31
N LYS A 152 -21.84 -26.30 -14.43
CA LYS A 152 -20.74 -26.34 -15.39
C LYS A 152 -19.69 -27.37 -14.98
N ILE A 153 -19.31 -27.42 -13.70
CA ILE A 153 -18.35 -28.40 -13.17
C ILE A 153 -18.90 -29.83 -13.30
N ASP A 154 -20.20 -30.03 -13.08
CA ASP A 154 -20.86 -31.32 -13.10
C ASP A 154 -21.07 -31.88 -14.53
N ASN A 155 -20.82 -31.06 -15.56
CA ASN A 155 -20.87 -31.50 -16.94
C ASN A 155 -19.72 -32.50 -17.23
N PRO A 156 -19.99 -33.67 -17.81
CA PRO A 156 -18.98 -34.72 -18.03
C PRO A 156 -17.76 -34.27 -18.86
N ASN A 157 -17.93 -33.37 -19.83
CA ASN A 157 -16.81 -32.82 -20.60
C ASN A 157 -15.93 -31.91 -19.74
N ASN A 158 -16.55 -31.08 -18.90
CA ASN A 158 -15.84 -30.16 -18.02
C ASN A 158 -15.17 -30.91 -16.87
N LYS A 159 -15.80 -31.97 -16.32
CA LYS A 159 -15.16 -32.88 -15.34
C LYS A 159 -13.87 -33.45 -15.89
N LYS A 160 -13.91 -34.04 -17.09
CA LYS A 160 -12.72 -34.62 -17.73
C LYS A 160 -11.62 -33.58 -17.97
N GLN A 161 -11.99 -32.37 -18.40
CA GLN A 161 -11.04 -31.29 -18.62
C GLN A 161 -10.41 -30.80 -17.31
N LEU A 162 -11.22 -30.62 -16.26
CA LEU A 162 -10.76 -30.22 -14.93
C LEU A 162 -9.85 -31.29 -14.31
N SER A 163 -10.24 -32.57 -14.42
CA SER A 163 -9.39 -33.70 -14.01
C SER A 163 -8.05 -33.69 -14.74
N LYS A 164 -8.05 -33.49 -16.06
CA LYS A 164 -6.82 -33.46 -16.87
C LYS A 164 -5.94 -32.27 -16.52
N MET A 165 -6.52 -31.10 -16.28
CA MET A 165 -5.77 -29.92 -15.83
C MET A 165 -5.17 -30.14 -14.45
N ALA A 166 -5.96 -30.65 -13.49
CA ALA A 166 -5.48 -30.94 -12.14
C ALA A 166 -4.35 -31.97 -12.11
N LEU A 167 -4.44 -33.04 -12.92
CA LEU A 167 -3.39 -34.04 -13.06
C LEU A 167 -2.14 -33.49 -13.76
N LYS A 168 -2.31 -32.67 -14.80
CA LYS A 168 -1.18 -32.05 -15.51
C LYS A 168 -0.40 -31.08 -14.62
N GLU A 169 -1.11 -30.23 -13.88
CA GLU A 169 -0.48 -29.34 -12.90
C GLU A 169 0.19 -30.15 -11.79
N LEU A 170 -0.43 -31.23 -11.30
CA LEU A 170 0.22 -32.11 -10.30
C LEU A 170 1.49 -32.78 -10.84
N ASP A 171 1.48 -33.31 -12.08
CA ASP A 171 2.65 -33.90 -12.73
C ASP A 171 3.77 -32.88 -12.97
N GLU A 172 3.43 -31.64 -13.33
CA GLU A 172 4.40 -30.56 -13.49
C GLU A 172 5.03 -30.13 -12.15
N PHE A 173 4.27 -30.26 -11.06
CA PHE A 173 4.75 -30.02 -9.70
C PHE A 173 5.48 -31.22 -9.07
N GLU A 174 5.15 -32.48 -9.43
CA GLU A 174 5.80 -33.71 -8.95
C GLU A 174 7.21 -33.91 -9.51
N GLN A 175 7.61 -33.18 -10.56
CA GLN A 175 8.99 -33.17 -11.03
C GLN A 175 9.90 -32.65 -9.91
N SER A 176 10.63 -33.57 -9.26
CA SER A 176 11.47 -33.34 -8.08
C SER A 176 12.40 -32.13 -8.21
N ASP A 177 12.89 -31.85 -9.42
CA ASP A 177 13.77 -30.72 -9.72
C ASP A 177 13.10 -29.36 -9.45
N VAL A 178 11.78 -29.26 -9.63
CA VAL A 178 11.00 -28.03 -9.36
C VAL A 178 10.79 -27.85 -7.86
N ILE A 179 10.47 -28.93 -7.13
CA ILE A 179 10.27 -28.91 -5.68
C ILE A 179 11.59 -28.55 -4.97
N ASP A 180 12.67 -29.27 -5.28
CA ASP A 180 13.98 -29.06 -4.65
C ASP A 180 14.53 -27.65 -4.91
N SER A 181 14.31 -27.12 -6.11
CA SER A 181 14.69 -25.75 -6.48
C SER A 181 13.94 -24.70 -5.66
N ILE A 182 12.61 -24.86 -5.47
CA ILE A 182 11.80 -23.90 -4.70
C ILE A 182 12.13 -23.96 -3.22
N LEU A 183 12.29 -25.16 -2.64
CA LEU A 183 12.65 -25.33 -1.23
C LEU A 183 14.02 -24.72 -0.93
N THR A 184 15.00 -24.97 -1.81
CA THR A 184 16.34 -24.39 -1.70
C THR A 184 16.29 -22.86 -1.83
N ALA A 185 15.55 -22.34 -2.80
CA ALA A 185 15.39 -20.90 -3.00
C ALA A 185 14.74 -20.21 -1.80
N ASN A 186 13.69 -20.82 -1.22
CA ASN A 186 13.00 -20.29 -0.05
C ASN A 186 13.87 -20.32 1.21
N ALA A 187 14.66 -21.38 1.43
CA ALA A 187 15.61 -21.47 2.54
C ALA A 187 16.72 -20.40 2.43
N VAL A 188 17.25 -20.19 1.21
CA VAL A 188 18.24 -19.13 0.94
C VAL A 188 17.63 -17.74 1.16
N ALA A 189 16.42 -17.48 0.65
CA ALA A 189 15.73 -16.20 0.85
C ALA A 189 15.45 -15.91 2.33
N THR A 190 14.93 -16.90 3.06
CA THR A 190 14.63 -16.79 4.50
C THR A 190 15.89 -16.51 5.32
N SER A 191 16.96 -17.28 5.09
CA SER A 191 18.22 -17.10 5.81
C SER A 191 18.88 -15.76 5.53
N LYS A 192 18.75 -15.23 4.30
CA LYS A 192 19.24 -13.88 3.94
C LYS A 192 18.51 -12.80 4.74
N VAL A 193 17.19 -12.88 4.87
CA VAL A 193 16.41 -11.90 5.64
C VAL A 193 16.71 -12.02 7.14
N TYR A 194 16.80 -13.24 7.68
CA TYR A 194 17.18 -13.45 9.09
C TYR A 194 18.57 -12.90 9.42
N LYS A 195 19.55 -13.08 8.54
CA LYS A 195 20.88 -12.46 8.67
C LYS A 195 20.83 -10.93 8.58
N LYS A 196 20.06 -10.38 7.63
CA LYS A 196 19.90 -8.93 7.45
C LYS A 196 19.34 -8.27 8.71
N TYR A 197 18.33 -8.88 9.32
CA TYR A 197 17.66 -8.33 10.51
C TYR A 197 18.21 -8.85 11.84
N LYS A 198 19.15 -9.80 11.83
CA LYS A 198 19.73 -10.47 13.02
C LYS A 198 18.64 -11.03 13.94
N VAL A 199 17.80 -11.89 13.38
CA VAL A 199 16.68 -12.55 14.08
C VAL A 199 16.71 -14.04 13.77
N GLU A 200 16.21 -14.86 14.69
CA GLU A 200 16.24 -16.33 14.56
C GLU A 200 14.85 -16.91 14.28
N SER A 201 13.79 -16.10 14.45
CA SER A 201 12.40 -16.53 14.23
C SER A 201 11.57 -15.50 13.47
N ASN A 202 10.48 -15.98 12.86
CA ASN A 202 9.50 -15.12 12.19
C ASN A 202 8.80 -14.16 13.18
N GLU A 203 8.57 -14.59 14.42
CA GLU A 203 7.96 -13.75 15.45
C GLU A 203 8.85 -12.56 15.84
N GLU A 204 10.16 -12.80 15.99
CA GLU A 204 11.16 -11.75 16.22
C GLU A 204 11.25 -10.80 15.03
N LEU A 205 11.26 -11.33 13.81
CA LEU A 205 11.25 -10.54 12.57
C LEU A 205 10.03 -9.61 12.54
N ASN A 206 8.84 -10.15 12.79
CA ASN A 206 7.58 -9.39 12.76
C ASN A 206 7.58 -8.28 13.80
N LYS A 207 8.00 -8.56 15.04
CA LYS A 207 8.11 -7.55 16.10
C LYS A 207 9.09 -6.44 15.72
N LYS A 208 10.26 -6.80 15.20
CA LYS A 208 11.30 -5.84 14.81
C LYS A 208 10.85 -4.94 13.66
N ILE A 209 10.29 -5.53 12.61
CA ILE A 209 9.77 -4.77 11.46
C ILE A 209 8.63 -3.84 11.89
N GLN A 210 7.69 -4.30 12.73
CA GLN A 210 6.61 -3.44 13.22
C GLN A 210 7.12 -2.26 14.05
N ALA A 211 8.14 -2.48 14.90
CA ALA A 211 8.75 -1.42 15.68
C ALA A 211 9.43 -0.36 14.77
N GLU A 212 10.22 -0.81 13.79
CA GLU A 212 10.88 0.07 12.81
C GLU A 212 9.87 0.85 11.96
N LEU A 213 8.82 0.19 11.47
CA LEU A 213 7.76 0.86 10.70
C LEU A 213 7.04 1.93 11.53
N LYS A 214 6.76 1.66 12.80
CA LYS A 214 6.13 2.64 13.69
C LYS A 214 7.04 3.85 13.95
N HIS A 215 8.34 3.61 14.10
CA HIS A 215 9.33 4.68 14.24
C HIS A 215 9.39 5.55 12.98
N ILE A 216 9.46 4.92 11.80
CA ILE A 216 9.47 5.60 10.51
C ILE A 216 8.18 6.41 10.31
N GLU A 217 7.01 5.83 10.55
CA GLU A 217 5.72 6.54 10.41
C GLU A 217 5.64 7.79 11.31
N THR A 218 6.16 7.70 12.53
CA THR A 218 6.20 8.83 13.45
C THR A 218 7.13 9.94 12.94
N ALA A 219 8.32 9.56 12.44
CA ALA A 219 9.27 10.49 11.85
C ALA A 219 8.72 11.14 10.58
N THR A 220 8.17 10.35 9.64
CA THR A 220 7.51 10.81 8.42
C THR A 220 6.39 11.81 8.73
N SER A 221 5.53 11.52 9.71
CA SER A 221 4.47 12.45 10.13
C SER A 221 5.02 13.77 10.67
N THR A 222 6.12 13.71 11.40
CA THR A 222 6.78 14.89 11.97
C THR A 222 7.38 15.76 10.87
N TYR A 223 8.11 15.17 9.92
CA TYR A 223 8.71 15.89 8.79
C TYR A 223 7.66 16.44 7.82
N CYS A 224 6.60 15.68 7.51
CA CYS A 224 5.47 16.21 6.72
C CYS A 224 4.80 17.40 7.40
N SER A 225 4.61 17.34 8.73
CA SER A 225 4.02 18.45 9.48
C SER A 225 4.92 19.68 9.47
N ALA A 226 6.24 19.48 9.60
CA ALA A 226 7.22 20.56 9.51
C ALA A 226 7.22 21.23 8.13
N MET A 227 7.18 20.46 7.03
CA MET A 227 7.08 21.01 5.67
C MET A 227 5.76 21.77 5.46
N LEU A 228 4.63 21.28 6.00
CA LEU A 228 3.35 21.99 5.93
C LEU A 228 3.42 23.34 6.67
N ILE A 229 4.06 23.38 7.84
CA ILE A 229 4.30 24.62 8.58
C ILE A 229 5.13 25.60 7.73
N CYS A 230 6.18 25.14 7.05
CA CYS A 230 6.97 25.98 6.14
C CYS A 230 6.10 26.64 5.06
N ILE A 231 5.23 25.87 4.39
CA ILE A 231 4.31 26.39 3.38
C ILE A 231 3.35 27.43 3.98
N VAL A 232 2.78 27.15 5.15
CA VAL A 232 1.86 28.08 5.83
C VAL A 232 2.57 29.39 6.19
N VAL A 233 3.83 29.33 6.62
CA VAL A 233 4.65 30.54 6.88
C VAL A 233 4.86 31.34 5.59
N VAL A 234 5.20 30.70 4.48
CA VAL A 234 5.36 31.38 3.18
C VAL A 234 4.05 32.04 2.72
N LEU A 235 2.92 31.33 2.84
CA LEU A 235 1.60 31.86 2.45
C LEU A 235 1.13 33.00 3.37
N THR A 236 1.40 32.93 4.67
CA THR A 236 1.07 34.01 5.61
C THR A 236 1.92 35.25 5.35
N LEU A 237 3.23 35.08 5.07
CA LEU A 237 4.10 36.18 4.63
C LEU A 237 3.60 36.80 3.32
N TRP A 238 3.22 35.98 2.34
CA TRP A 238 2.62 36.45 1.09
C TRP A 238 1.37 37.31 1.32
N TRP A 239 0.48 36.84 2.20
CA TRP A 239 -0.75 37.56 2.55
C TRP A 239 -0.47 38.90 3.25
N LEU A 240 0.45 38.94 4.21
CA LEU A 240 0.82 40.14 4.96
C LEU A 240 1.48 41.21 4.08
N PHE A 241 2.37 40.80 3.18
CA PHE A 241 3.11 41.72 2.31
C PHE A 241 2.41 42.04 0.99
N ARG A 242 1.15 41.60 0.81
CA ARG A 242 0.40 41.73 -0.46
C ARG A 242 0.27 43.16 -0.99
N LYS A 243 0.30 44.17 -0.12
CA LYS A 243 0.18 45.58 -0.50
C LYS A 243 1.50 46.23 -0.94
N GLN A 244 2.65 45.57 -0.77
CA GLN A 244 3.97 46.13 -1.07
C GLN A 244 4.50 45.67 -2.44
N LYS A 245 4.32 46.51 -3.47
CA LYS A 245 4.75 46.22 -4.85
C LYS A 245 6.23 45.84 -5.00
N ALA A 246 7.08 46.34 -4.10
CA ALA A 246 8.52 46.16 -4.18
C ALA A 246 9.05 44.78 -3.72
N ILE A 247 8.20 43.93 -3.11
CA ILE A 247 8.58 42.63 -2.51
C ILE A 247 7.96 41.43 -3.28
N HIS A 248 6.93 41.69 -4.10
CA HIS A 248 6.20 40.64 -4.85
C HIS A 248 7.11 39.76 -5.71
N ALA A 249 8.04 40.35 -6.46
CA ALA A 249 8.94 39.58 -7.32
C ALA A 249 9.80 38.59 -6.52
N THR A 250 10.35 39.02 -5.38
CA THR A 250 11.17 38.17 -4.50
C THR A 250 10.36 37.04 -3.88
N LEU A 251 9.18 37.34 -3.35
CA LEU A 251 8.29 36.31 -2.77
C LEU A 251 7.85 35.28 -3.82
N PHE A 252 7.63 35.71 -5.06
CA PHE A 252 7.19 34.84 -6.14
C PHE A 252 8.29 33.85 -6.54
N ILE A 253 9.51 34.36 -6.75
CA ILE A 253 10.67 33.53 -7.08
C ILE A 253 10.95 32.53 -5.95
N MET A 254 10.94 32.97 -4.69
CA MET A 254 11.14 32.06 -3.56
C MET A 254 10.04 31.00 -3.50
N SER A 255 8.76 31.37 -3.65
CA SER A 255 7.65 30.40 -3.65
C SER A 255 7.79 29.36 -4.77
N LEU A 256 8.33 29.75 -5.93
CA LEU A 256 8.61 28.85 -7.03
C LEU A 256 9.69 27.83 -6.67
N LEU A 257 10.74 28.26 -5.96
CA LEU A 257 11.80 27.36 -5.47
C LEU A 257 11.28 26.37 -4.41
N PHE A 258 10.46 26.84 -3.46
CA PHE A 258 9.75 25.98 -2.51
C PHE A 258 8.91 24.91 -3.23
N ALA A 259 8.15 25.31 -4.25
CA ALA A 259 7.35 24.38 -5.03
C ALA A 259 8.20 23.33 -5.78
N PHE A 260 9.37 23.70 -6.31
CA PHE A 260 10.28 22.75 -6.95
C PHE A 260 10.87 21.74 -5.95
N ILE A 261 11.24 22.17 -4.75
CA ILE A 261 11.77 21.29 -3.70
C ILE A 261 10.69 20.30 -3.21
N LEU A 262 9.44 20.74 -3.11
CA LEU A 262 8.31 19.88 -2.75
C LEU A 262 7.91 18.87 -3.84
N LEU A 263 8.23 19.16 -5.10
CA LEU A 263 7.89 18.30 -6.23
C LEU A 263 8.97 17.26 -6.51
N GLY A 264 10.22 17.52 -6.09
CA GLY A 264 11.37 16.65 -6.27
C GLY A 264 11.50 15.55 -5.23
#